data_AF-A0A0D0C7U4-F1
#
_entry.id   AF-A0A0D0C7U4-F1
#
_cell.length_a   1.000
_cell.length_b   1.000
_cell.length_c   1.000
_cell.angle_alpha   90.00
_cell.angle_beta   90.00
_cell.angle_gamma   90.00
#
_symmetry.space_group_name_H-M   'P 1'
#
loop_
_entity.id
_entity.type
_entity.pdbx_description
1 polymer ?
#
loop_
_entity_poly.entity_id
_entity_poly.type
_entity_poly.pdbx_seq_one_letter_code
_entity_poly.pdbx_strand_id
1 'polypeptide(L)' 'ICTANVQHDCMTANCKSTRAVLECQERLLTTQTKDLMDHAPANAYVLNTYALHNYWWISNAVPPLL' A
#
# COMPACT_ATOMS: atom_id res chain seq x y z
N ILE A 1 10.49 3.83 14.28
CA ILE A 1 9.75 4.82 13.47
C ILE A 1 9.35 4.11 12.18
N CYS A 2 8.05 3.85 11.97
CA CYS A 2 7.54 3.41 10.66
C CYS A 2 7.28 4.69 9.86
N THR A 3 8.28 5.11 9.10
CA THR A 3 8.45 6.51 8.65
C THR A 3 7.41 6.97 7.63
N ALA A 4 6.80 6.07 6.85
CA ALA A 4 5.73 6.41 5.92
C ALA A 4 4.96 5.15 5.51
N ASN A 5 3.64 5.26 5.34
CA ASN A 5 2.83 4.21 4.73
C ASN A 5 2.78 4.43 3.21
N VAL A 6 3.84 4.02 2.52
CA VAL A 6 3.97 4.15 1.06
C VAL A 6 3.54 2.85 0.41
N GLN A 7 2.62 2.94 -0.53
CA GLN A 7 2.12 1.81 -1.32
C GLN A 7 2.37 2.09 -2.81
N HIS A 8 2.64 1.06 -3.61
CA HIS A 8 2.81 1.23 -5.05
C HIS A 8 1.46 1.53 -5.71
N ASP A 9 1.40 2.58 -6.54
CA ASP A 9 0.20 2.90 -7.31
C ASP A 9 0.10 1.94 -8.50
N CYS A 10 -0.44 0.75 -8.22
CA CYS A 10 -0.56 -0.32 -9.20
C CYS A 10 -1.53 0.03 -10.33
N MET A 11 -2.50 0.90 -10.08
CA MET A 11 -3.50 1.31 -11.07
C MET A 11 -2.84 2.20 -12.12
N THR A 12 -2.11 3.23 -11.69
CA THR A 12 -1.38 4.12 -12.62
C THR A 12 -0.20 3.42 -13.28
N ALA A 13 0.49 2.52 -12.58
CA ALA A 13 1.62 1.77 -13.11
C ALA A 13 1.23 0.60 -14.03
N ASN A 14 -0.07 0.30 -14.18
CA ASN A 14 -0.59 -0.83 -14.97
C ASN A 14 0.04 -2.19 -14.59
N CYS A 15 0.18 -2.43 -13.28
CA CYS A 15 0.67 -3.70 -12.75
C CYS A 15 -0.28 -4.85 -13.10
N LYS A 16 0.25 -6.06 -13.25
CA LYS A 16 -0.55 -7.22 -13.67
C LYS A 16 -0.86 -8.12 -12.48
N SER A 17 -2.11 -8.59 -12.38
CA SER A 17 -2.45 -9.67 -11.44
C SER A 17 -1.84 -10.99 -11.94
N THR A 18 -1.04 -11.66 -11.11
CA THR A 18 -0.39 -12.93 -11.46
C THR A 18 -1.17 -14.15 -11.02
N ARG A 19 -1.78 -14.12 -9.82
CA ARG A 19 -2.63 -15.21 -9.29
C ARG A 19 -3.35 -14.80 -8.00
N ALA A 20 -4.49 -15.43 -7.71
CA ALA A 20 -5.13 -15.33 -6.41
C ALA A 20 -4.40 -16.18 -5.34
N VAL A 21 -4.21 -15.64 -4.15
CA VAL A 21 -3.63 -16.32 -2.98
C VAL A 21 -4.55 -16.16 -1.77
N LEU A 22 -4.57 -17.16 -0.87
CA LEU A 22 -5.30 -17.04 0.39
C LEU A 22 -4.74 -15.89 1.22
N GLU A 23 -5.64 -15.07 1.77
CA GLU A 23 -5.28 -13.96 2.60
C GLU A 23 -5.03 -14.43 4.04
N CYS A 24 -3.87 -14.05 4.58
CA CYS A 24 -3.54 -14.24 5.99
C CYS A 24 -3.74 -12.92 6.73
N GLN A 25 -4.58 -12.93 7.77
CA GLN A 25 -4.84 -11.79 8.64
C GLN A 25 -4.51 -12.19 10.07
N GLU A 26 -3.75 -11.36 10.78
CA GLU A 26 -3.38 -11.61 12.19
C GLU A 26 -2.79 -13.01 12.46
N ARG A 27 -2.05 -13.56 11.48
CA ARG A 27 -1.46 -14.92 11.48
C ARG A 27 -2.46 -16.07 11.31
N LEU A 28 -3.70 -15.77 10.94
CA LEU A 28 -4.72 -16.76 10.60
C LEU A 28 -4.98 -16.75 9.09
N LEU A 29 -4.98 -17.94 8.49
CA LEU A 29 -5.47 -18.12 7.12
C LEU A 29 -6.97 -17.84 7.11
N THR A 30 -7.39 -16.91 6.27
CA THR A 30 -8.80 -16.62 6.04
C THR A 30 -9.29 -17.40 4.83
N THR A 31 -10.61 -17.46 4.65
CA THR A 31 -11.23 -17.99 3.42
C THR A 31 -11.19 -16.99 2.27
N GLN A 32 -10.75 -15.76 2.52
CA GLN A 32 -10.66 -14.72 1.49
C GLN A 32 -9.41 -14.93 0.64
N THR A 33 -9.50 -14.57 -0.62
CA THR A 33 -8.38 -14.57 -1.55
C THR A 33 -8.07 -13.15 -1.98
N LYS A 34 -6.78 -12.84 -2.13
CA LYS A 34 -6.31 -11.60 -2.74
C LYS A 34 -5.50 -11.89 -4.00
N ASP A 35 -5.56 -10.98 -4.95
CA ASP A 35 -4.70 -11.02 -6.12
C ASP A 35 -3.27 -10.64 -5.76
N LEU A 36 -2.33 -11.51 -6.14
CA LEU A 36 -0.91 -11.20 -6.12
C LEU A 36 -0.60 -10.29 -7.31
N MET A 37 -0.07 -9.10 -7.01
CA MET A 37 0.32 -8.13 -8.05
C MET A 37 1.77 -8.36 -8.47
N ASP A 38 1.99 -8.40 -9.78
CA ASP A 38 3.29 -8.32 -10.44
C ASP A 38 3.56 -6.85 -10.79
N HIS A 39 4.50 -6.25 -10.05
CA HIS A 39 4.73 -4.81 -10.12
C HIS A 39 5.58 -4.42 -11.33
N ALA A 40 5.05 -3.50 -12.14
CA ALA A 40 5.85 -2.85 -13.18
C ALA A 40 6.95 -1.98 -12.54
N PRO A 41 8.12 -1.83 -13.17
CA PRO A 41 9.23 -1.02 -12.67
C PRO A 41 8.96 0.49 -12.89
N ALA A 42 7.87 0.99 -12.30
CA ALA A 42 7.44 2.38 -12.37
C ALA A 42 7.50 3.04 -11.00
N ASN A 43 8.03 4.26 -10.94
CA ASN A 43 8.15 5.04 -9.71
C ASN A 43 6.84 5.80 -9.38
N ALA A 44 5.73 5.06 -9.26
CA ALA A 44 4.41 5.60 -8.92
C ALA A 44 3.96 5.06 -7.56
N TYR A 45 3.69 5.93 -6.60
CA TYR A 45 3.39 5.55 -5.23
C TYR A 45 2.30 6.43 -4.62
N VAL A 46 1.46 5.82 -3.79
CA VAL A 46 0.49 6.49 -2.94
C VAL A 46 1.03 6.53 -1.51
N LEU A 47 1.07 7.74 -0.93
CA LEU A 47 1.33 7.93 0.48
C LEU A 47 0.01 7.98 1.23
N ASN A 48 -0.28 6.98 2.06
CA ASN A 48 -1.42 7.03 2.94
C ASN A 48 -1.09 7.90 4.16
N THR A 49 -1.50 9.17 4.09
CA THR A 49 -1.33 10.12 5.18
C THR A 49 -2.19 9.76 6.38
N TYR A 50 -3.37 9.15 6.16
CA TYR A 50 -4.39 8.75 7.15
C TYR A 50 -4.09 7.46 7.93
N ALA A 51 -2.87 6.93 7.86
CA ALA A 51 -2.50 5.71 8.55
C ALA A 51 -2.59 5.88 10.09
N LEU A 52 -3.37 5.00 10.73
CA LEU A 52 -3.84 5.13 12.13
C LEU A 52 -2.74 5.36 13.17
N HIS A 53 -1.53 4.88 12.94
CA HIS A 53 -0.45 4.91 13.94
C HIS A 53 0.61 5.98 13.70
N ASN A 54 0.65 6.62 12.53
CA ASN A 54 1.67 7.60 12.18
C ASN A 54 1.15 8.83 11.41
N TYR A 55 -0.18 9.00 11.33
CA TYR A 55 -0.85 10.16 10.70
C TYR A 55 -0.21 11.48 11.12
N TRP A 56 -0.06 11.73 12.42
CA TRP A 56 0.44 13.01 12.91
C TRP A 56 1.84 13.32 12.38
N TRP A 57 2.74 12.35 12.37
CA TRP A 57 4.10 12.52 11.86
C TRP A 57 4.12 12.72 10.34
N ILE A 58 3.32 11.95 9.60
CA ILE A 58 3.24 12.07 8.14
C ILE A 58 2.62 13.43 7.76
N SER A 59 1.52 13.84 8.38
CA SER A 59 0.84 15.09 8.09
C SER A 59 1.70 16.32 8.36
N ASN A 60 2.61 16.28 9.33
CA ASN A 60 3.55 17.39 9.57
C ASN A 60 4.72 17.42 8.57
N ALA A 61 5.07 16.28 7.97
CA ALA A 61 6.14 16.19 6.99
C ALA A 61 5.66 16.50 5.55
N VAL A 62 4.36 16.38 5.29
CA VAL A 62 3.75 16.73 4.00
C VAL A 62 3.53 18.24 3.92
N PRO A 63 4.00 18.92 2.86
CA PRO A 63 3.77 20.35 2.68
C PRO A 63 2.28 20.71 2.65
N PRO A 64 1.87 21.88 3.15
CA PRO A 64 0.47 22.30 3.27
C PRO A 64 -0.25 22.60 1.94
N LEU A 65 0.33 22.25 0.79
CA LEU A 65 -0.10 22.67 -0.55
C LEU A 65 -0.33 21.47 -1.51
N LEU A 66 -1.02 20.44 -1.03
CA LEU A 66 -1.62 19.39 -1.88
C LEU A 66 -3.14 19.44 -1.75
#